data_AF-A0A9X4LEI3-F1
#
_entry.id   AF-A0A9X4LEI3-F1
#
_cell.length_a   1.000
_cell.length_b   1.000
_cell.length_c   1.000
_cell.angle_alpha   90.00
_cell.angle_beta   90.00
_cell.angle_gamma   90.00
#
_symmetry.space_group_name_H-M   'P 1'
#
loop_
_entity.id
_entity.type
_entity.pdbx_description
1 polymer ?
#
loop_
_entity_poly.entity_id
_entity_poly.type
_entity_poly.pdbx_seq_one_letter_code
_entity_poly.pdbx_strand_id
1 'polypeptide(L)'
;MKQAEDKKTKELPGLGRRGRPPVGERAMTPAERQKAYRERLAEERYDNNARDLSRVTIMKQLVDCFDQLDRRPPDTDLSEGAKYRAEELLAELATRYELDCYKINRRVKAEKVKPLSARVTK
;
A
#
# COMPACT_ATOMS: atom_id res chain seq x y z
N MET A 1 -41.76 -18.36 57.19
CA MET A 1 -42.64 -17.57 56.30
C MET A 1 -41.81 -17.07 55.12
N LYS A 2 -41.88 -17.71 53.94
CA LYS A 2 -41.23 -17.23 52.71
C LYS A 2 -42.21 -16.31 51.98
N GLN A 3 -41.84 -15.05 51.73
CA GLN A 3 -42.63 -14.13 50.92
C GLN A 3 -42.49 -14.53 49.44
N ALA A 4 -43.63 -14.67 48.76
CA ALA A 4 -43.75 -15.25 47.43
C ALA A 4 -43.73 -14.22 46.28
N GLU A 5 -43.45 -12.95 46.55
CA GLU A 5 -43.56 -11.88 45.55
C GLU A 5 -42.41 -10.90 45.67
N ASP A 6 -41.24 -11.26 45.14
CA ASP A 6 -40.23 -10.25 44.80
C ASP A 6 -39.66 -10.55 43.42
N LYS A 7 -40.38 -10.10 42.39
CA LYS A 7 -40.01 -10.27 40.96
C LYS A 7 -39.12 -9.12 40.45
N LYS A 8 -38.56 -8.28 41.32
CA LYS A 8 -37.80 -7.08 40.92
C LYS A 8 -36.28 -7.25 40.81
N THR A 9 -35.73 -8.45 41.00
CA THR A 9 -34.28 -8.71 40.85
C THR A 9 -33.87 -9.29 39.49
N LYS A 10 -34.81 -9.42 38.54
CA LYS A 10 -34.52 -9.95 37.19
C LYS A 10 -33.99 -8.91 36.19
N GLU A 11 -33.93 -7.64 36.59
CA GLU A 11 -33.47 -6.50 35.76
C GLU A 11 -32.16 -5.88 36.24
N LEU A 12 -31.38 -6.60 37.05
CA LEU A 12 -29.97 -6.22 37.20
C LEU A 12 -29.27 -6.63 35.91
N PRO A 13 -28.60 -5.72 35.18
CA PRO A 13 -27.74 -6.10 34.06
C PRO A 13 -26.62 -6.95 34.66
N GLY A 14 -26.82 -8.27 34.61
CA GLY A 14 -25.85 -9.24 35.03
C GLY A 14 -24.56 -8.90 34.32
N LEU A 15 -23.53 -8.60 35.11
CA LEU A 15 -22.15 -8.48 34.68
C LEU A 15 -21.89 -9.55 33.62
N GLY A 16 -21.91 -9.13 32.36
CA GLY A 16 -21.71 -10.01 31.22
C GLY A 16 -20.45 -10.81 31.51
N ARG A 17 -20.61 -12.13 31.56
CA ARG A 17 -19.51 -13.06 31.79
C ARG A 17 -18.29 -12.54 31.03
N ARG A 18 -17.18 -12.31 31.73
CA ARG A 18 -15.83 -12.24 31.13
C ARG A 18 -15.54 -13.64 30.55
N GLY A 19 -16.23 -13.95 29.47
CA GLY A 19 -16.24 -15.22 28.79
C GLY A 19 -15.32 -15.13 27.58
N ARG A 20 -14.58 -16.23 27.38
CA ARG A 20 -13.70 -16.52 26.25
C ARG A 20 -14.18 -15.85 24.95
N PRO A 21 -13.26 -15.26 24.15
CA PRO A 21 -13.62 -14.75 22.82
C PRO A 21 -14.36 -15.84 22.02
N PRO A 22 -15.32 -15.43 21.17
CA PRO A 22 -16.19 -16.34 20.44
C PRO A 22 -15.36 -17.38 19.68
N VAL A 23 -15.71 -18.65 19.87
CA VAL A 23 -15.06 -19.79 19.20
C VAL A 23 -15.44 -19.73 17.73
N GLY A 24 -14.56 -19.16 16.91
CA GLY A 24 -14.76 -19.08 15.46
C GLY A 24 -13.84 -18.08 14.77
N GLU A 25 -13.50 -16.98 15.44
CA GLU A 25 -12.50 -16.03 14.95
C GLU A 25 -11.21 -16.24 15.73
N ARG A 26 -10.21 -16.83 15.07
CA ARG A 26 -8.86 -16.90 15.64
C ARG A 26 -8.43 -15.45 15.88
N ALA A 27 -8.30 -15.05 17.16
CA ALA A 27 -7.89 -13.70 17.50
C ALA A 27 -6.55 -13.41 16.82
N MET A 28 -6.53 -12.45 15.89
CA MET A 28 -5.31 -12.11 15.16
C MET A 28 -4.22 -11.76 16.16
N THR A 29 -3.08 -12.43 15.99
CA THR A 29 -1.85 -12.10 16.71
C THR A 29 -1.48 -10.64 16.45
N PRO A 30 -0.68 -10.00 17.33
CA PRO A 30 -0.22 -8.63 17.09
C PRO A 30 0.50 -8.46 15.74
N ALA A 31 1.23 -9.48 15.29
CA ALA A 31 1.90 -9.49 13.99
C ALA A 31 0.91 -9.54 12.82
N GLU A 32 -0.11 -10.40 12.89
CA GLU A 32 -1.17 -10.47 11.88
C GLU A 32 -1.99 -9.19 11.83
N ARG A 33 -2.26 -8.54 12.98
CA ARG A 33 -2.91 -7.24 13.03
C ARG A 33 -2.09 -6.15 12.35
N GLN A 34 -0.77 -6.14 12.56
CA GLN A 34 0.11 -5.21 11.86
C GLN A 34 0.18 -5.51 10.36
N LYS A 35 0.18 -6.78 9.95
CA LYS A 35 0.13 -7.19 8.55
C LYS A 35 -1.16 -6.71 7.89
N ALA A 36 -2.32 -7.03 8.47
CA ALA A 36 -3.63 -6.61 7.96
C ALA A 36 -3.80 -5.08 7.94
N TYR A 37 -3.22 -4.37 8.91
CA TYR A 37 -3.23 -2.91 8.92
C TYR A 37 -2.38 -2.31 7.79
N ARG A 38 -1.21 -2.91 7.50
CA ARG A 38 -0.37 -2.50 6.37
C ARG A 38 -1.03 -2.81 5.03
N GLU A 39 -1.70 -3.96 4.93
CA GLU A 39 -2.45 -4.40 3.76
C GLU A 39 -3.63 -3.46 3.47
N ARG A 40 -4.43 -3.11 4.48
CA ARG A 40 -5.48 -2.07 4.35
C ARG A 40 -4.94 -0.71 3.92
N LEU A 41 -3.81 -0.28 4.49
CA LEU A 41 -3.16 0.97 4.09
C LEU A 41 -2.64 0.92 2.64
N ALA A 42 -2.23 -0.26 2.16
CA ALA A 42 -1.83 -0.45 0.78
C ALA A 42 -3.04 -0.39 -0.16
N GLU A 43 -4.14 -1.06 0.20
CA GLU A 43 -5.41 -1.00 -0.53
C GLU A 43 -5.91 0.45 -0.63
N GLU A 44 -6.04 1.18 0.49
CA GLU A 44 -6.48 2.59 0.50
C GLU A 44 -5.55 3.53 -0.29
N ARG A 45 -4.24 3.25 -0.35
CA ARG A 45 -3.28 4.08 -1.10
C ARG A 45 -3.36 3.89 -2.61
N TYR A 46 -3.79 2.72 -3.08
CA TYR A 46 -3.74 2.35 -4.50
C TYR A 46 -5.11 2.15 -5.17
N ASP A 47 -6.21 2.31 -4.43
CA ASP A 47 -7.60 2.18 -4.95
C ASP A 47 -7.98 3.23 -6.01
N ASN A 48 -7.09 4.19 -6.27
CA ASN A 48 -7.27 5.16 -7.35
C ASN A 48 -6.71 4.60 -8.67
N ASN A 49 -7.60 4.50 -9.65
CA ASN A 49 -7.26 4.14 -11.03
C ASN A 49 -6.14 5.04 -11.55
N ALA A 50 -5.05 4.43 -12.07
CA ALA A 50 -3.88 5.18 -12.53
C ALA A 50 -4.25 6.27 -13.55
N ARG A 51 -5.29 6.02 -14.36
CA ARG A 51 -5.86 6.91 -15.38
C ARG A 51 -6.37 8.26 -14.87
N ASP A 52 -6.81 8.30 -13.61
CA ASP A 52 -7.41 9.51 -13.03
C ASP A 52 -6.38 10.31 -12.20
N LEU A 53 -5.19 9.76 -11.98
CA LEU A 53 -4.15 10.39 -11.19
C LEU A 53 -3.46 11.53 -11.95
N SER A 54 -3.15 12.63 -11.25
CA SER A 54 -2.31 13.68 -11.82
C SER A 54 -0.88 13.18 -12.06
N ARG A 55 -0.15 13.77 -13.02
CA ARG A 55 1.27 13.46 -13.26
C ARG A 55 2.11 13.55 -11.99
N VAL A 56 1.88 14.57 -11.16
CA VAL A 56 2.62 14.77 -9.91
C VAL A 56 2.34 13.64 -8.93
N THR A 57 1.09 13.18 -8.86
CA THR A 57 0.69 12.05 -8.01
C THR A 57 1.33 10.75 -8.50
N ILE A 58 1.32 10.49 -9.81
CA ILE A 58 1.96 9.31 -10.40
C ILE A 58 3.46 9.28 -10.07
N MET A 59 4.15 10.41 -10.22
CA MET A 59 5.57 10.51 -9.88
C MET A 59 5.85 10.24 -8.40
N LYS A 60 5.03 10.77 -7.48
CA LYS A 60 5.17 10.50 -6.04
C LYS A 60 4.97 9.01 -5.72
N GLN A 61 3.91 8.40 -6.27
CA GLN A 61 3.63 6.98 -6.05
C GLN A 61 4.75 6.09 -6.61
N LEU A 62 5.33 6.44 -7.76
CA LEU A 62 6.48 5.72 -8.30
C LEU A 62 7.70 5.77 -7.39
N VAL A 63 7.99 6.93 -6.79
CA VAL A 63 9.08 7.05 -5.81
C VAL A 63 8.81 6.15 -4.60
N ASP A 64 7.59 6.19 -4.06
CA ASP A 64 7.21 5.34 -2.91
C ASP A 64 7.32 3.84 -3.24
N CYS A 65 7.00 3.44 -4.48
CA CYS A 65 7.19 2.07 -4.95
C CYS A 65 8.68 1.72 -5.02
N PHE A 66 9.52 2.57 -5.60
CA PHE A 66 10.96 2.30 -5.68
C PHE A 66 11.63 2.25 -4.30
N ASP A 67 11.24 3.12 -3.37
CA ASP A 67 11.73 3.08 -1.99
C ASP A 67 11.36 1.76 -1.28
N GLN A 68 10.20 1.18 -1.58
CA GLN A 68 9.80 -0.14 -1.08
C GLN A 68 10.61 -1.28 -1.71
N LEU A 69 10.93 -1.17 -3.00
CA LEU A 69 11.73 -2.17 -3.72
C LEU A 69 13.20 -2.16 -3.32
N ASP A 70 13.75 -0.97 -3.03
CA ASP A 70 15.13 -0.79 -2.59
C ASP A 70 15.33 -1.08 -1.10
N ARG A 71 14.25 -1.31 -0.35
CA ARG A 71 14.30 -1.59 1.09
C ARG A 71 15.06 -2.89 1.36
N ARG A 72 15.98 -2.82 2.33
CA ARG A 72 16.74 -3.98 2.84
C ARG A 72 16.51 -4.15 4.35
N PRO A 73 16.16 -5.35 4.84
CA PRO A 73 15.89 -6.57 4.08
C PRO A 73 14.60 -6.44 3.24
N PRO A 74 14.51 -7.15 2.10
CA PRO A 74 13.32 -7.10 1.26
C PRO A 74 12.14 -7.76 1.98
N ASP A 75 11.02 -7.05 2.04
CA ASP A 75 9.75 -7.60 2.50
C ASP A 75 9.06 -8.19 1.26
N THR A 76 9.06 -9.52 1.12
CA THR A 76 8.67 -10.20 -0.13
C THR A 76 7.25 -9.86 -0.56
N ASP A 77 6.31 -9.85 0.39
CA ASP A 77 4.88 -9.61 0.12
C ASP A 77 4.66 -8.14 -0.32
N LEU A 78 5.31 -7.19 0.35
CA LEU A 78 5.25 -5.77 -0.02
C LEU A 78 6.00 -5.47 -1.32
N SER A 79 7.07 -6.20 -1.61
CA SER A 79 7.88 -6.01 -2.82
C SER A 79 7.14 -6.40 -4.09
N GLU A 80 6.30 -7.42 -4.05
CA GLU A 80 5.53 -7.86 -5.22
C GLU A 80 4.43 -6.85 -5.57
N GLY A 81 3.69 -6.36 -4.57
CA GLY A 81 2.70 -5.30 -4.75
C GLY A 81 3.32 -3.99 -5.26
N ALA A 82 4.49 -3.61 -4.74
CA ALA A 82 5.21 -2.43 -5.19
C ALA A 82 5.69 -2.55 -6.65
N LYS A 83 6.12 -3.74 -7.10
CA LYS A 83 6.49 -3.98 -8.51
C LYS A 83 5.29 -3.81 -9.43
N TYR A 84 4.19 -4.50 -9.13
CA TYR A 84 3.00 -4.47 -9.97
C TYR A 84 2.45 -3.05 -10.12
N ARG A 85 2.40 -2.29 -9.01
CA ARG A 85 1.96 -0.90 -9.04
C ARG A 85 2.92 0.00 -9.82
N ALA A 86 4.24 -0.19 -9.66
CA ALA A 86 5.22 0.57 -10.42
C ALA A 86 5.07 0.33 -11.94
N GLU A 87 4.84 -0.92 -12.35
CA GLU A 87 4.61 -1.27 -13.75
C GLU A 87 3.35 -0.60 -14.32
N GLU A 88 2.24 -0.62 -13.57
CA GLU A 88 0.99 0.04 -13.96
C GLU A 88 1.18 1.55 -14.15
N LEU A 89 1.82 2.22 -13.18
CA LEU A 89 2.08 3.66 -13.23
C LEU A 89 3.04 4.03 -14.36
N LEU A 90 4.06 3.21 -14.64
CA LEU A 90 4.97 3.40 -15.76
C LEU A 90 4.28 3.21 -17.11
N ALA A 91 3.41 2.21 -17.23
CA ALA A 91 2.61 1.98 -18.44
C ALA A 91 1.66 3.16 -18.73
N GLU A 92 1.05 3.71 -17.69
CA GLU A 92 0.20 4.89 -17.81
C GLU A 92 0.99 6.13 -18.25
N LEU A 93 2.16 6.39 -17.66
CA LEU A 93 3.04 7.48 -18.11
C LEU A 93 3.48 7.28 -19.57
N ALA A 94 3.84 6.05 -19.93
CA ALA A 94 4.27 5.75 -21.29
C ALA A 94 3.15 5.97 -22.30
N THR A 95 1.92 5.60 -21.95
CA THR A 95 0.75 5.79 -22.80
C THR A 95 0.37 7.28 -22.92
N ARG A 96 0.27 8.00 -21.80
CA ARG A 96 -0.16 9.41 -21.80
C ARG A 96 0.79 10.35 -22.52
N TYR A 97 2.08 10.10 -22.43
CA TYR A 97 3.12 10.97 -22.98
C TYR A 97 3.75 10.38 -24.25
N GLU A 98 3.17 9.30 -24.78
CA GLU A 98 3.67 8.59 -25.97
C GLU A 98 5.18 8.30 -25.86
N LEU A 99 5.60 7.85 -24.66
CA LEU A 99 7.01 7.60 -24.37
C LEU A 99 7.43 6.32 -25.08
N ASP A 100 8.16 6.51 -26.16
CA ASP A 100 8.83 5.43 -26.85
C ASP A 100 10.14 5.07 -26.11
N CYS A 101 10.10 3.97 -25.37
CA CYS A 101 11.23 3.43 -24.63
C CYS A 101 12.47 3.23 -25.53
N TYR A 102 12.29 2.93 -26.81
CA TYR A 102 13.39 2.79 -27.77
C TYR A 102 14.07 4.15 -28.04
N LYS A 103 13.27 5.21 -28.24
CA LYS A 103 13.79 6.59 -28.42
C LYS A 103 14.47 7.11 -27.17
N ILE A 104 13.93 6.80 -25.98
CA ILE A 104 14.53 7.17 -24.69
C ILE A 104 15.88 6.48 -24.53
N ASN A 105 15.96 5.17 -24.74
CA ASN A 105 17.20 4.42 -24.64
C ASN A 105 18.26 4.89 -25.65
N ARG A 106 17.86 5.24 -26.88
CA ARG A 106 18.76 5.83 -27.88
C ARG A 106 19.29 7.20 -27.44
N ARG A 107 18.44 8.06 -26.87
CA ARG A 107 18.84 9.37 -26.34
C ARG A 107 19.80 9.24 -25.16
N VAL A 108 19.51 8.36 -24.19
CA VAL A 108 20.38 8.12 -23.03
C VAL A 108 21.75 7.58 -23.48
N LYS A 109 21.77 6.63 -24.43
CA LYS A 109 23.03 6.16 -25.02
C LYS A 109 23.77 7.30 -25.73
N ALA A 110 23.09 8.12 -26.51
CA ALA A 110 23.70 9.28 -27.17
C ALA A 110 24.24 10.31 -26.17
N GLU A 111 23.56 10.50 -25.03
CA GLU A 111 24.00 11.42 -23.97
C GLU A 111 25.18 10.87 -23.17
N LYS A 112 25.23 9.55 -22.92
CA LYS A 112 26.42 8.88 -22.35
C LYS A 112 27.63 8.91 -23.28
N VAL A 113 27.40 8.93 -24.59
CA VAL A 113 28.45 9.01 -25.62
C VAL A 113 28.91 10.45 -25.86
N LYS A 114 28.11 11.47 -25.50
CA LYS A 114 28.58 12.86 -25.56
C LYS A 114 29.71 13.05 -24.54
N PRO A 115 30.94 13.39 -24.98
CA PRO A 115 32.01 13.70 -24.05
C PRO A 115 31.60 14.92 -23.22
N LEU A 116 31.90 14.87 -21.92
CA LEU A 116 31.64 15.94 -20.93
C LEU A 116 32.24 17.31 -21.31
N SER A 117 33.09 17.38 -22.35
CA SER A 117 33.69 18.60 -22.88
C SER A 117 32.71 19.54 -23.60
N ALA A 118 31.50 19.09 -23.95
CA ALA A 118 30.54 19.89 -24.71
C ALA A 118 29.53 20.69 -23.86
N ARG A 119 29.58 20.61 -22.52
CA ARG A 119 28.67 21.35 -21.62
C ARG A 119 29.19 22.72 -21.16
N VAL A 120 30.34 23.17 -21.65
CA VAL A 120 30.83 24.54 -21.44
C VAL A 120 30.76 25.28 -22.76
N THR A 121 29.66 25.97 -23.03
CA THR A 121 29.67 27.24 -23.77
C THR A 121 28.33 27.96 -23.61
N LYS A 122 28.43 29.12 -22.95
CA LYS A 122 27.46 30.20 -22.71
C LYS A 122 26.64 30.12 -21.42
#